data_AF-A0A498GH59-F1
#
_entry.id   AF-A0A498GH59-F1
#
_cell.length_a   1.000
_cell.length_b   1.000
_cell.length_c   1.000
_cell.angle_alpha   90.00
_cell.angle_beta   90.00
_cell.angle_gamma   90.00
#
_symmetry.space_group_name_H-M   'P 1'
#
loop_
_entity.id
_entity.type
_entity.pdbx_description
1 polymer ?
#
loop_
_entity_poly.entity_id
_entity_poly.type
_entity_poly.pdbx_seq_one_letter_code
_entity_poly.pdbx_strand_id
1 'polypeptide(L)'
;MGVWELMTSYSPRLLARASEGLVPSLRTYLDCIAGKVPDSTFYSHKSVLSEFCIWIDRHQIELATAPENIAVQFLGSYLLNSNYSQSTVRGHVSTISNFLAYQYRRDPQLLKIKIASALREHPDSSLQDVGDSIIGDTETEPNSRLSSQIHDFITTLRQHQFGTRTHVYVEILLDTKSRPEQVRQLDFSDLNIDNGQILVGISETYVVRSVGLLTKRVCPLSATTLEALNIYLEYEREGSISDQRSPLLTTYDGRPSSSTLRRSVKQASASLASENQPQAIVPAKLWQYAIYKILS
;
A
#
# COMPACT_ATOMS: atom_id res chain seq x y z
N MET A 1 -16.62 4.20 38.93
CA MET A 1 -15.34 3.48 38.76
C MET A 1 -15.47 2.60 37.54
N GLY A 2 -14.85 2.80 36.39
CA GLY A 2 -14.08 3.90 35.81
C GLY A 2 -13.92 3.49 34.34
N VAL A 3 -14.60 4.17 33.42
CA VAL A 3 -14.73 3.83 31.98
C VAL A 3 -13.45 4.23 31.21
N TRP A 4 -12.28 4.05 31.82
CA TRP A 4 -10.99 4.52 31.30
C TRP A 4 -9.97 3.40 31.04
N GLU A 5 -10.37 2.12 31.10
CA GLU A 5 -9.44 0.98 30.99
C GLU A 5 -9.63 0.07 29.76
N LEU A 6 -10.40 0.47 28.74
CA LEU A 6 -10.59 -0.33 27.52
C LEU A 6 -10.17 0.37 26.20
N MET A 7 -9.22 1.31 26.27
CA MET A 7 -8.61 1.94 25.08
C MET A 7 -7.12 1.58 24.86
N THR A 8 -6.64 0.48 25.46
CA THR A 8 -5.23 0.05 25.41
C THR A 8 -4.98 -1.16 24.51
N SER A 9 -5.39 -1.10 23.23
CA SER A 9 -4.85 -2.00 22.19
C SER A 9 -4.40 -1.31 20.90
N TYR A 10 -4.27 0.02 20.91
CA TYR A 10 -3.42 0.72 19.95
C TYR A 10 -2.04 0.89 20.57
N SER A 11 -0.98 0.51 19.84
CA SER A 11 0.38 0.89 20.24
C SER A 11 0.40 2.40 20.50
N PRO A 12 0.79 2.89 21.70
CA PRO A 12 0.78 4.32 22.03
C PRO A 12 1.57 5.18 21.02
N ARG A 13 2.49 4.57 20.26
CA ARG A 13 3.28 5.21 19.20
C ARG A 13 2.51 5.47 17.90
N LEU A 14 1.40 4.77 17.65
CA LEU A 14 0.59 4.92 16.42
C LEU A 14 -0.29 6.16 16.46
N LEU A 15 -0.81 6.53 17.63
CA LEU A 15 -1.64 7.73 17.81
C LEU A 15 -0.81 8.97 18.19
N ALA A 16 0.31 8.80 18.90
CA ALA A 16 1.10 9.92 19.44
C ALA A 16 1.75 10.84 18.38
N ARG A 17 1.94 10.39 17.13
CA ARG A 17 2.53 11.21 16.06
C ARG A 17 1.52 11.91 15.15
N ALA A 18 0.29 11.42 15.09
CA ALA A 18 -0.80 12.17 14.45
C ALA A 18 -1.14 13.43 15.27
N SER A 19 -0.83 13.45 16.57
CA SER A 19 -0.92 14.62 17.46
C SER A 19 0.33 15.51 17.49
N GLU A 20 1.47 15.05 16.95
CA GLU A 20 2.63 15.94 16.73
C GLU A 20 2.30 16.81 15.50
N GLY A 21 2.26 18.13 15.70
CA GLY A 21 1.98 19.07 14.62
C GLY A 21 2.88 18.85 13.39
N LEU A 22 2.42 19.28 12.23
CA LEU A 22 3.07 19.03 10.93
C LEU A 22 4.53 19.51 10.87
N VAL A 23 4.84 20.62 11.55
CA VAL A 23 6.18 21.25 11.56
C VAL A 23 7.22 20.41 12.30
N PRO A 24 7.00 19.95 13.54
CA PRO A 24 7.87 18.96 14.20
C PRO A 24 8.15 17.71 13.36
N SER A 25 7.12 17.18 12.69
CA SER A 25 7.25 16.01 11.82
C SER A 25 8.06 16.30 10.57
N LEU A 26 7.87 17.46 9.93
CA LEU A 26 8.69 17.90 8.81
C LEU A 26 10.17 17.96 9.19
N ARG A 27 10.48 18.59 10.33
CA ARG A 27 11.86 18.71 10.81
C ARG A 27 12.49 17.33 11.01
N THR A 28 11.81 16.45 11.72
CA THR A 28 12.29 15.08 11.96
C THR A 28 12.50 14.32 10.65
N TYR A 29 11.58 14.46 9.69
CA TYR A 29 11.68 13.84 8.38
C TYR A 29 12.92 14.34 7.62
N LEU A 30 13.11 15.66 7.52
CA LEU A 30 14.23 16.28 6.81
C LEU A 30 15.57 15.95 7.47
N ASP A 31 15.65 15.99 8.80
CA ASP A 31 16.85 15.64 9.56
C ASP A 31 17.25 14.17 9.30
N CYS A 32 16.27 13.27 9.17
CA CYS A 32 16.54 11.85 8.92
C CYS A 32 17.01 11.55 7.49
N ILE A 33 16.56 12.32 6.49
CA ILE A 33 17.00 12.12 5.10
C ILE A 33 18.30 12.87 4.78
N ALA A 34 18.64 13.92 5.54
CA ALA A 34 19.89 14.67 5.38
C ALA A 34 21.11 13.74 5.43
N GLY A 35 21.99 13.83 4.43
CA GLY A 35 23.20 13.00 4.31
C GLY A 35 22.96 11.51 4.01
N LYS A 36 21.71 11.05 3.88
CA LYS A 36 21.35 9.66 3.52
C LYS A 36 20.75 9.53 2.12
N VAL A 37 20.38 10.64 1.50
CA VAL A 37 19.93 10.73 0.11
C VAL A 37 20.82 11.71 -0.65
N PRO A 38 20.85 11.68 -2.00
CA PRO A 38 21.56 12.69 -2.78
C PRO A 38 21.09 14.12 -2.43
N ASP A 39 22.00 15.08 -2.44
CA ASP A 39 21.69 16.48 -2.10
C ASP A 39 20.53 17.04 -2.93
N SER A 40 20.48 16.72 -4.22
CA SER A 40 19.37 17.12 -5.10
C SER A 40 18.02 16.60 -4.61
N THR A 41 17.95 15.36 -4.12
CA THR A 41 16.75 14.77 -3.51
C THR A 41 16.42 15.48 -2.19
N PHE A 42 17.41 15.73 -1.34
CA PHE A 42 17.21 16.45 -0.08
C PHE A 42 16.65 17.86 -0.29
N TYR A 43 17.28 18.67 -1.16
CA TYR A 43 16.83 20.03 -1.42
C TYR A 43 15.46 20.08 -2.09
N SER A 44 15.17 19.14 -3.00
CA SER A 44 13.84 18.99 -3.58
C SER A 44 12.78 18.70 -2.51
N HIS A 45 13.05 17.73 -1.62
CA HIS A 45 12.17 17.42 -0.50
C HIS A 45 11.97 18.61 0.43
N LYS A 46 13.06 19.29 0.82
CA LYS A 46 13.02 20.46 1.70
C LYS A 46 12.17 21.58 1.12
N SER A 47 12.40 21.96 -0.15
CA SER A 47 11.67 23.05 -0.80
C SER A 47 10.17 22.78 -0.83
N VAL A 48 9.78 21.64 -1.42
CA VAL A 48 8.37 21.27 -1.63
C VAL A 48 7.63 21.11 -0.30
N LEU A 49 8.26 20.46 0.69
CA LEU A 49 7.58 20.18 1.95
C LEU A 49 7.50 21.39 2.88
N SER A 50 8.50 22.27 2.88
CA SER A 50 8.41 23.54 3.60
C SER A 50 7.27 24.39 3.04
N GLU A 51 7.16 24.47 1.72
CA GLU A 51 6.08 25.17 1.05
C GLU A 51 4.70 24.55 1.33
N PHE A 52 4.59 23.22 1.28
CA PHE A 52 3.37 22.50 1.64
C PHE A 52 2.92 22.82 3.07
N CYS A 53 3.84 22.82 4.04
CA CYS A 53 3.50 23.13 5.44
C CYS A 53 3.10 24.59 5.63
N ILE A 54 3.79 25.53 4.97
CA ILE A 54 3.42 26.97 4.99
C ILE A 54 2.04 27.16 4.36
N TRP A 55 1.74 26.46 3.27
CA TRP A 55 0.45 26.54 2.61
C TRP A 55 -0.68 26.03 3.52
N ILE A 56 -0.48 24.90 4.21
CA ILE A 56 -1.44 24.36 5.19
C ILE A 56 -1.69 25.35 6.34
N ASP A 57 -0.62 25.89 6.93
CA ASP A 57 -0.70 26.86 8.04
C ASP A 57 -1.44 28.13 7.62
N ARG A 58 -1.11 28.68 6.45
CA ARG A 58 -1.76 29.89 5.90
C ARG A 58 -3.27 29.72 5.70
N HIS A 59 -3.70 28.52 5.29
CA HIS A 59 -5.12 28.23 5.06
C HIS A 59 -5.81 27.65 6.31
N GLN A 60 -5.11 27.55 7.44
CA GLN A 60 -5.61 26.97 8.69
C GLN A 60 -6.26 25.59 8.48
N ILE A 61 -5.66 24.79 7.59
CA ILE A 61 -6.19 23.47 7.24
C ILE A 61 -5.77 22.48 8.31
N GLU A 62 -6.74 21.90 9.00
CA GLU A 62 -6.49 20.71 9.79
C GLU A 62 -6.28 19.52 8.85
N LEU A 63 -5.13 18.85 8.95
CA LEU A 63 -4.97 17.58 8.25
C LEU A 63 -5.84 16.51 8.92
N ALA A 64 -7.08 16.45 8.46
CA ALA A 64 -8.06 15.44 8.81
C ALA A 64 -7.70 14.07 8.19
N THR A 65 -8.66 13.15 8.21
CA THR A 65 -8.54 11.74 7.77
C THR A 65 -8.14 11.55 6.29
N ALA A 66 -8.25 12.59 5.45
CA ALA A 66 -8.00 12.57 4.00
C ALA A 66 -6.83 13.51 3.57
N PRO A 67 -5.58 13.23 4.01
CA PRO A 67 -4.41 14.03 3.64
C PRO A 67 -4.13 14.05 2.13
N GLU A 68 -4.61 13.06 1.37
CA GLU A 68 -4.57 13.03 -0.09
C GLU A 68 -5.29 14.22 -0.74
N ASN A 69 -6.46 14.62 -0.24
CA ASN A 69 -7.24 15.72 -0.81
C ASN A 69 -6.57 17.08 -0.59
N ILE A 70 -5.94 17.23 0.59
CA ILE A 70 -5.16 18.43 0.94
C ILE A 70 -3.94 18.53 0.02
N ALA A 71 -3.27 17.41 -0.24
CA ALA A 71 -2.17 17.39 -1.21
C ALA A 71 -2.64 17.80 -2.61
N VAL A 72 -3.81 17.36 -3.07
CA VAL A 72 -4.38 17.77 -4.36
C VAL A 72 -4.67 19.27 -4.41
N GLN A 73 -5.27 19.85 -3.36
CA GLN A 73 -5.51 21.30 -3.31
C GLN A 73 -4.20 22.11 -3.37
N PHE A 74 -3.18 21.68 -2.64
CA PHE A 74 -1.85 22.28 -2.71
C PHE A 74 -1.26 22.19 -4.12
N LEU A 75 -1.25 20.99 -4.70
CA LEU A 75 -0.70 20.75 -6.05
C LEU A 75 -1.46 21.55 -7.12
N GLY A 76 -2.78 21.66 -6.99
CA GLY A 76 -3.60 22.51 -7.85
C GLY A 76 -3.22 23.98 -7.72
N SER A 77 -3.02 24.49 -6.50
CA SER A 77 -2.55 25.86 -6.32
C SER A 77 -1.18 26.11 -6.95
N TYR A 78 -0.32 25.09 -7.00
CA TYR A 78 1.02 25.15 -7.59
C TYR A 78 0.99 25.10 -9.12
N LEU A 79 0.19 24.21 -9.70
CA LEU A 79 0.11 24.08 -11.15
C LEU A 79 -0.66 25.25 -11.79
N LEU A 80 -1.70 25.73 -11.12
CA LEU A 80 -2.62 26.73 -11.70
C LEU A 80 -2.18 28.18 -11.41
N ASN A 81 -1.53 28.42 -10.26
CA ASN A 81 -1.12 29.78 -9.87
C ASN A 81 0.38 30.03 -9.99
N SER A 82 1.18 29.01 -10.33
CA SER A 82 2.63 29.13 -10.49
C SER A 82 3.04 28.55 -11.84
N ASN A 83 4.12 29.06 -12.44
CA ASN A 83 4.63 28.61 -13.75
C ASN A 83 5.32 27.23 -13.71
N TYR A 84 4.88 26.30 -12.85
CA TYR A 84 5.46 24.97 -12.75
C TYR A 84 4.95 24.07 -13.89
N SER A 85 5.83 23.19 -14.38
CA SER A 85 5.46 22.18 -15.37
C SER A 85 4.73 20.99 -14.73
N GLN A 86 3.89 20.30 -15.51
CA GLN A 86 3.24 19.04 -15.10
C GLN A 86 4.25 18.01 -14.56
N SER A 87 5.42 17.89 -15.20
CA SER A 87 6.52 17.02 -14.75
C SER A 87 7.02 17.37 -13.34
N THR A 88 7.11 18.67 -13.04
CA THR A 88 7.52 19.16 -11.72
C THR A 88 6.49 18.77 -10.66
N VAL A 89 5.21 19.02 -10.92
CA VAL A 89 4.09 18.67 -10.03
C VAL A 89 4.00 17.16 -9.80
N ARG A 90 4.23 16.35 -10.85
CA ARG A 90 4.37 14.89 -10.74
C ARG A 90 5.50 14.48 -9.77
N GLY A 91 6.63 15.20 -9.80
CA GLY A 91 7.70 15.04 -8.81
C GLY A 91 7.22 15.36 -7.38
N HIS A 92 6.45 16.43 -7.23
CA HIS A 92 5.92 16.87 -5.93
C HIS A 92 4.97 15.83 -5.32
N VAL A 93 4.15 15.15 -6.12
CA VAL A 93 3.31 14.03 -5.65
C VAL A 93 4.16 12.94 -4.97
N SER A 94 5.32 12.63 -5.53
CA SER A 94 6.22 11.61 -4.95
C SER A 94 6.85 12.09 -3.64
N THR A 95 7.24 13.36 -3.56
CA THR A 95 7.77 13.98 -2.34
C THR A 95 6.73 14.01 -1.21
N ILE A 96 5.52 14.51 -1.51
CA ILE A 96 4.43 14.66 -0.56
C ILE A 96 3.94 13.29 -0.07
N SER A 97 3.77 12.31 -0.97
CA SER A 97 3.36 10.96 -0.56
C SER A 97 4.35 10.27 0.38
N ASN A 98 5.66 10.47 0.20
CA ASN A 98 6.67 9.99 1.16
C ASN A 98 6.50 10.66 2.53
N PHE A 99 6.37 11.98 2.58
CA PHE A 99 6.22 12.69 3.85
C PHE A 99 4.91 12.32 4.57
N LEU A 100 3.79 12.27 3.86
CA LEU A 100 2.50 11.85 4.42
C LEU A 100 2.53 10.39 4.86
N ALA A 101 3.23 9.50 4.14
CA ALA A 101 3.42 8.12 4.57
C ALA A 101 4.16 8.05 5.90
N TYR A 102 5.21 8.85 6.07
CA TYR A 102 5.93 8.97 7.34
C TYR A 102 5.02 9.50 8.46
N GLN A 103 4.31 10.61 8.22
CA GLN A 103 3.44 11.26 9.21
C GLN A 103 2.32 10.35 9.69
N TYR A 104 1.65 9.67 8.75
CA TYR A 104 0.47 8.86 9.03
C TYR A 104 0.73 7.35 9.11
N ARG A 105 2.00 6.92 9.02
CA ARG A 105 2.40 5.50 8.99
C ARG A 105 1.66 4.68 7.90
N ARG A 106 1.37 5.31 6.76
CA ARG A 106 0.64 4.73 5.61
C ARG A 106 1.59 4.23 4.52
N ASP A 107 1.07 3.49 3.55
CA ASP A 107 1.83 3.11 2.35
C ASP A 107 2.05 4.35 1.45
N PRO A 108 3.31 4.73 1.13
CA PRO A 108 3.57 5.82 0.18
C PRO A 108 3.05 5.50 -1.23
N GLN A 109 3.01 4.23 -1.64
CA GLN A 109 2.44 3.82 -2.92
C GLN A 109 0.93 4.07 -2.96
N LEU A 110 0.20 3.64 -1.93
CA LEU A 110 -1.25 3.84 -1.89
C LEU A 110 -1.61 5.32 -1.76
N LEU A 111 -0.84 6.10 -0.99
CA LEU A 111 -1.01 7.56 -0.93
C LEU A 111 -0.76 8.22 -2.29
N LYS A 112 0.31 7.83 -2.99
CA LYS A 112 0.60 8.33 -4.34
C LYS A 112 -0.54 8.03 -5.32
N ILE A 113 -1.09 6.82 -5.27
CA ILE A 113 -2.21 6.39 -6.12
C ILE A 113 -3.47 7.20 -5.78
N LYS A 114 -3.80 7.37 -4.51
CA LYS A 114 -4.95 8.19 -4.06
C LYS A 114 -4.85 9.65 -4.50
N ILE A 115 -3.67 10.25 -4.35
CA ILE A 115 -3.42 11.63 -4.82
C ILE A 115 -3.59 11.70 -6.34
N ALA A 116 -3.04 10.74 -7.09
CA ALA A 116 -3.18 10.70 -8.54
C ALA A 116 -4.63 10.50 -9.00
N SER A 117 -5.42 9.66 -8.31
CA SER A 117 -6.86 9.47 -8.58
C SER A 117 -7.62 10.78 -8.40
N ALA A 118 -7.40 11.46 -7.27
CA ALA A 118 -8.06 12.72 -6.99
C ALA A 118 -7.62 13.85 -7.97
N LEU A 119 -6.39 13.79 -8.50
CA LEU A 119 -5.94 14.67 -9.60
C LEU A 119 -6.67 14.36 -10.91
N ARG A 120 -6.84 13.07 -11.24
CA ARG A 120 -7.56 12.60 -12.44
C ARG A 120 -9.04 13.02 -12.44
N GLU A 121 -9.66 13.08 -11.28
CA GLU A 121 -11.05 13.53 -11.11
C GLU A 121 -11.20 15.06 -11.05
N HIS A 122 -10.09 15.80 -11.08
CA HIS A 122 -10.12 17.26 -10.96
C HIS A 122 -10.73 17.90 -12.22
N PRO A 123 -11.50 19.01 -12.12
CA PRO A 123 -12.09 19.67 -13.30
C PRO A 123 -11.09 20.28 -14.30
N ASP A 124 -9.81 20.41 -13.94
CA ASP A 124 -8.80 21.07 -14.75
C ASP A 124 -7.97 20.02 -15.52
N SER A 125 -7.92 20.14 -16.84
CA SER A 125 -7.27 19.16 -17.71
C SER A 125 -5.78 18.98 -17.42
N SER A 126 -5.08 20.03 -16.98
CA SER A 126 -3.64 19.92 -16.68
C SER A 126 -3.39 19.08 -15.43
N LEU A 127 -4.29 19.14 -14.46
CA LEU A 127 -4.25 18.28 -13.27
C LEU A 127 -4.67 16.85 -13.61
N GLN A 128 -5.66 16.68 -14.49
CA GLN A 128 -6.05 15.37 -15.02
C GLN A 128 -4.86 14.66 -15.68
N ASP A 129 -4.13 15.36 -16.56
CA ASP A 129 -2.94 14.84 -17.25
C ASP A 129 -1.86 14.36 -16.27
N VAL A 130 -1.64 15.10 -15.17
CA VAL A 130 -0.70 14.68 -14.11
C VAL A 130 -1.18 13.41 -13.42
N GLY A 131 -2.47 13.32 -13.09
CA GLY A 131 -3.09 12.13 -12.51
C GLY A 131 -2.95 10.91 -13.43
N ASP A 132 -3.34 11.06 -14.69
CA ASP A 132 -3.26 10.03 -15.73
C ASP A 132 -1.81 9.58 -15.98
N SER A 133 -0.84 10.49 -16.01
CA SER A 133 0.58 10.14 -16.17
C SER A 133 1.10 9.27 -15.02
N ILE A 134 0.65 9.51 -13.79
CA ILE A 134 1.07 8.73 -12.62
C ILE A 134 0.37 7.37 -12.57
N ILE A 135 -0.94 7.34 -12.88
CA ILE A 135 -1.74 6.10 -12.89
C ILE A 135 -1.32 5.22 -14.06
N GLY A 136 -1.12 5.77 -15.25
CA GLY A 136 -0.69 5.03 -16.45
C GLY A 136 0.67 4.33 -16.29
N ASP A 137 1.57 4.90 -15.48
CA ASP A 137 2.83 4.25 -15.10
C ASP A 137 2.66 3.11 -14.08
N THR A 138 1.53 3.11 -13.36
CA THR A 138 1.24 2.17 -12.27
C THR A 138 0.29 1.03 -12.72
N GLU A 139 -0.61 1.30 -13.66
CA GLU A 139 -1.65 0.37 -14.11
C GLU A 139 -1.98 0.49 -15.60
N THR A 140 -2.19 -0.69 -16.20
CA THR A 140 -3.13 -0.83 -17.32
C THR A 140 -4.45 -1.21 -16.68
N GLU A 141 -5.49 -0.37 -16.81
CA GLU A 141 -6.85 -0.68 -16.33
C GLU A 141 -7.22 -2.11 -16.77
N PRO A 142 -7.50 -3.04 -15.83
CA PRO A 142 -7.94 -4.36 -16.22
C PRO A 142 -9.26 -4.20 -16.96
N ASN A 143 -9.31 -4.58 -18.24
CA ASN A 143 -10.56 -4.52 -18.99
C ASN A 143 -11.67 -5.28 -18.22
N SER A 144 -12.92 -4.89 -18.43
CA SER A 144 -14.08 -5.42 -17.67
C SER A 144 -14.11 -6.95 -17.62
N ARG A 145 -13.66 -7.61 -18.68
CA ARG A 145 -13.53 -9.07 -18.77
C ARG A 145 -12.49 -9.65 -17.81
N LEU A 146 -11.27 -9.09 -17.76
CA LEU A 146 -10.24 -9.55 -16.81
C LEU A 146 -10.69 -9.34 -15.36
N SER A 147 -11.37 -8.22 -15.07
CA SER A 147 -11.96 -7.97 -13.76
C SER A 147 -13.01 -9.00 -13.36
N SER A 148 -13.88 -9.41 -14.29
CA SER A 148 -14.84 -10.50 -14.07
C SER A 148 -14.14 -11.83 -13.82
N GLN A 149 -13.13 -12.18 -14.63
CA GLN A 149 -12.37 -13.43 -14.46
C GLN A 149 -11.65 -13.49 -13.11
N ILE A 150 -11.06 -12.37 -12.66
CA ILE A 150 -10.43 -12.29 -11.34
C ILE A 150 -11.47 -12.45 -10.23
N HIS A 151 -12.65 -11.85 -10.38
CA HIS A 151 -13.73 -12.02 -9.41
C HIS A 151 -14.19 -13.48 -9.31
N ASP A 152 -14.45 -14.15 -10.43
CA ASP A 152 -14.84 -15.56 -10.47
C ASP A 152 -13.77 -16.47 -9.85
N PHE A 153 -12.49 -16.13 -10.09
CA PHE A 153 -11.37 -16.82 -9.48
C PHE A 153 -11.33 -16.68 -7.96
N ILE A 154 -11.52 -15.47 -7.44
CA ILE A 154 -11.57 -15.23 -5.99
C ILE A 154 -12.74 -16.01 -5.38
N THR A 155 -13.92 -15.95 -6.00
CA THR A 155 -15.10 -16.71 -5.57
C THR A 155 -14.83 -18.21 -5.54
N THR A 156 -14.15 -18.74 -6.55
CA THR A 156 -13.78 -20.16 -6.62
C THR A 156 -12.83 -20.54 -5.50
N LEU A 157 -11.82 -19.71 -5.21
CA LEU A 157 -10.90 -19.96 -4.09
C LEU A 157 -11.65 -20.01 -2.75
N ARG A 158 -12.58 -19.08 -2.53
CA ARG A 158 -13.39 -19.02 -1.30
C ARG A 158 -14.31 -20.24 -1.14
N GLN A 159 -14.79 -20.81 -2.24
CA GLN A 159 -15.72 -21.94 -2.21
C GLN A 159 -15.02 -23.31 -2.17
N HIS A 160 -13.89 -23.46 -2.89
CA HIS A 160 -13.31 -24.78 -3.16
C HIS A 160 -11.87 -24.95 -2.67
N GLN A 161 -11.18 -23.85 -2.34
CA GLN A 161 -9.79 -23.88 -1.86
C GLN A 161 -9.63 -23.04 -0.59
N PHE A 162 -10.70 -22.96 0.21
CA PHE A 162 -10.72 -22.17 1.43
C PHE A 162 -9.61 -22.62 2.38
N GLY A 163 -8.97 -21.68 3.08
CA GLY A 163 -7.84 -21.98 3.96
C GLY A 163 -6.56 -22.52 3.32
N THR A 164 -6.50 -22.74 2.00
CA THR A 164 -5.23 -23.17 1.36
C THR A 164 -4.22 -22.02 1.29
N ARG A 165 -2.93 -22.36 1.16
CA ARG A 165 -1.86 -21.35 0.95
C ARG A 165 -2.16 -20.38 -0.20
N THR A 166 -2.69 -20.90 -1.31
CA THR A 166 -3.03 -20.08 -2.48
C THR A 166 -4.14 -19.09 -2.15
N HIS A 167 -5.19 -19.55 -1.48
CA HIS A 167 -6.30 -18.70 -1.08
C HIS A 167 -5.86 -17.60 -0.12
N VAL A 168 -5.16 -17.95 0.97
CA VAL A 168 -4.63 -16.96 1.93
C VAL A 168 -3.71 -15.95 1.27
N TYR A 169 -2.82 -16.41 0.39
CA TYR A 169 -1.93 -15.51 -0.35
C TYR A 169 -2.70 -14.48 -1.18
N VAL A 170 -3.78 -14.91 -1.84
CA VAL A 170 -4.64 -14.02 -2.64
C VAL A 170 -5.41 -13.05 -1.74
N GLU A 171 -6.04 -13.53 -0.67
CA GLU A 171 -6.80 -12.68 0.27
C GLU A 171 -5.92 -11.61 0.93
N ILE A 172 -4.71 -11.95 1.39
CA ILE A 172 -3.77 -10.97 1.96
C ILE A 172 -3.36 -9.94 0.91
N LEU A 173 -3.07 -10.37 -0.32
CA LEU A 173 -2.71 -9.47 -1.42
C LEU A 173 -3.85 -8.48 -1.69
N LEU A 174 -5.10 -8.97 -1.72
CA LEU A 174 -6.29 -8.15 -1.91
C LEU A 174 -6.48 -7.16 -0.77
N ASP A 175 -6.49 -7.58 0.49
CA ASP A 175 -6.75 -6.69 1.63
C ASP A 175 -5.64 -5.64 1.79
N THR A 176 -4.39 -6.10 1.74
CA THR A 176 -3.25 -5.22 2.00
C THR A 176 -2.91 -4.32 0.81
N LYS A 177 -3.41 -4.63 -0.40
CA LYS A 177 -3.09 -3.92 -1.64
C LYS A 177 -1.58 -3.91 -1.94
N SER A 178 -0.87 -4.94 -1.49
CA SER A 178 0.58 -5.01 -1.54
C SER A 178 1.06 -5.77 -2.77
N ARG A 179 2.29 -5.49 -3.20
CA ARG A 179 2.90 -6.24 -4.29
C ARG A 179 3.08 -7.71 -3.89
N PRO A 180 3.00 -8.65 -4.86
CA PRO A 180 3.24 -10.08 -4.65
C PRO A 180 4.46 -10.39 -3.76
N GLU A 181 5.58 -9.71 -4.02
CA GLU A 181 6.82 -9.92 -3.31
C GLU A 181 6.77 -9.46 -1.85
N GLN A 182 6.05 -8.37 -1.54
CA GLN A 182 5.88 -7.91 -0.16
C GLN A 182 5.06 -8.90 0.66
N VAL A 183 4.02 -9.50 0.07
CA VAL A 183 3.20 -10.53 0.73
C VAL A 183 4.02 -11.82 0.93
N ARG A 184 4.84 -12.21 -0.05
CA ARG A 184 5.72 -13.38 0.06
C ARG A 184 6.72 -13.27 1.22
N GLN A 185 7.15 -12.05 1.54
CA GLN A 185 8.14 -11.77 2.58
C GLN A 185 7.57 -11.71 4.00
N LEU A 186 6.26 -11.91 4.18
CA LEU A 186 5.63 -11.89 5.50
C LEU A 186 6.13 -13.01 6.40
N ASP A 187 6.40 -12.67 7.65
CA ASP A 187 6.71 -13.60 8.72
C ASP A 187 5.50 -13.80 9.62
N PHE A 188 5.47 -14.90 10.36
CA PHE A 188 4.41 -15.16 11.33
C PHE A 188 4.31 -14.04 12.38
N SER A 189 5.45 -13.47 12.77
CA SER A 189 5.52 -12.33 13.70
C SER A 189 4.92 -11.02 13.16
N ASP A 190 4.68 -10.93 11.85
CA ASP A 190 4.04 -9.76 11.25
C ASP A 190 2.52 -9.78 11.40
N LEU A 191 1.94 -10.95 11.69
CA LEU A 191 0.51 -11.15 11.84
C LEU A 191 0.09 -10.94 13.30
N ASN A 192 -0.92 -10.10 13.50
CA ASN A 192 -1.64 -9.96 14.75
C ASN A 192 -3.10 -10.35 14.50
N ILE A 193 -3.42 -11.62 14.76
CA ILE A 193 -4.75 -12.20 14.53
C ILE A 193 -5.79 -11.51 15.42
N ASP A 194 -5.46 -11.30 16.71
CA ASP A 194 -6.37 -10.74 17.70
C ASP A 194 -6.87 -9.34 17.31
N ASN A 195 -5.99 -8.52 16.74
CA ASN A 195 -6.33 -7.18 16.28
C ASN A 195 -6.75 -7.13 14.79
N GLY A 196 -6.77 -8.27 14.10
CA GLY A 196 -7.12 -8.34 12.68
C GLY A 196 -6.16 -7.55 11.77
N GLN A 197 -4.86 -7.58 12.06
CA GLN A 197 -3.86 -6.73 11.42
C GLN A 197 -2.63 -7.49 10.96
N ILE A 198 -1.97 -6.98 9.92
CA ILE A 198 -0.68 -7.49 9.46
C ILE A 198 0.30 -6.36 9.14
N LEU A 199 1.58 -6.56 9.45
CA LEU A 199 2.65 -5.62 9.15
C LEU A 199 3.30 -5.94 7.79
N VAL A 200 3.08 -5.10 6.79
CA VAL A 200 3.66 -5.27 5.46
C VAL A 200 4.85 -4.33 5.25
N GLY A 201 5.94 -4.83 4.68
CA GLY A 201 7.12 -4.02 4.36
C GLY A 201 6.85 -2.95 3.30
N ILE A 202 7.48 -1.77 3.43
CA ILE A 202 7.49 -0.74 2.39
C ILE A 202 8.61 -1.01 1.38
N SER A 203 8.36 -0.75 0.08
CA SER A 203 9.36 -0.92 -0.99
C SER A 203 10.58 -0.02 -0.78
N GLU A 204 11.78 -0.56 -1.04
CA GLU A 204 13.07 0.16 -0.90
C GLU A 204 13.22 1.35 -1.84
N THR A 205 12.39 1.40 -2.89
CA THR A 205 12.33 2.53 -3.83
C THR A 205 11.81 3.82 -3.20
N TYR A 206 11.18 3.76 -2.02
CA TYR A 206 10.68 4.94 -1.32
C TYR A 206 11.70 5.48 -0.33
N VAL A 207 11.86 6.81 -0.30
CA VAL A 207 12.81 7.50 0.57
C VAL A 207 12.56 7.13 2.03
N VAL A 208 11.31 7.08 2.48
CA VAL A 208 10.99 6.71 3.87
C VAL A 208 11.49 5.33 4.26
N ARG A 209 11.56 4.39 3.31
CA ARG A 209 12.09 3.05 3.55
C ARG A 209 13.61 3.06 3.50
N SER A 210 14.22 3.69 2.50
CA SER A 210 15.67 3.68 2.31
C SER A 210 16.43 4.31 3.48
N VAL A 211 15.84 5.31 4.15
CA VAL A 211 16.44 5.96 5.33
C VAL A 211 16.00 5.38 6.67
N GLY A 212 15.15 4.35 6.66
CA GLY A 212 14.66 3.67 7.87
C GLY A 212 13.57 4.41 8.66
N LEU A 213 12.97 5.45 8.10
CA LEU A 213 11.88 6.22 8.75
C LEU A 213 10.58 5.42 8.88
N LEU A 214 10.26 4.65 7.84
CA LEU A 214 9.10 3.77 7.78
C LEU A 214 9.47 2.48 7.05
N THR A 215 9.62 1.40 7.80
CA THR A 215 10.03 0.09 7.27
C THR A 215 8.86 -0.83 6.99
N LYS A 216 7.82 -0.79 7.82
CA LYS A 216 6.57 -1.55 7.69
C LYS A 216 5.37 -0.64 7.91
N ARG A 217 4.22 -1.05 7.39
CA ARG A 217 2.91 -0.43 7.63
C ARG A 217 1.94 -1.43 8.22
N VAL A 218 0.98 -0.92 8.98
CA VAL A 218 -0.14 -1.72 9.50
C VAL A 218 -1.22 -1.80 8.43
N CYS A 219 -1.70 -3.00 8.17
CA CYS A 219 -2.78 -3.27 7.24
C CYS A 219 -3.90 -3.99 7.98
N PRO A 220 -5.15 -3.48 7.95
CA PRO A 220 -6.27 -4.26 8.44
C PRO A 220 -6.53 -5.44 7.51
N LEU A 221 -6.99 -6.54 8.09
CA LEU A 221 -7.45 -7.73 7.38
C LEU A 221 -8.97 -7.85 7.56
N SER A 222 -9.66 -8.22 6.48
CA SER A 222 -11.07 -8.52 6.50
C SER A 222 -11.36 -9.80 7.30
N ALA A 223 -12.60 -9.95 7.77
CA ALA A 223 -13.03 -11.15 8.48
C ALA A 223 -12.80 -12.42 7.64
N THR A 224 -13.07 -12.35 6.33
CA THR A 224 -12.84 -13.46 5.39
C THR A 224 -11.36 -13.85 5.32
N THR A 225 -10.45 -12.88 5.24
CA THR A 225 -9.00 -13.15 5.25
C THR A 225 -8.55 -13.75 6.56
N LEU A 226 -9.06 -13.27 7.69
CA LEU A 226 -8.73 -13.78 9.02
C LEU A 226 -9.21 -15.23 9.21
N GLU A 227 -10.43 -15.54 8.77
CA GLU A 227 -10.96 -16.90 8.81
C GLU A 227 -10.13 -17.85 7.94
N ALA A 228 -9.82 -17.44 6.70
CA ALA A 228 -8.96 -18.20 5.81
C ALA A 228 -7.56 -18.42 6.41
N LEU A 229 -6.99 -17.39 7.06
CA LEU A 229 -5.71 -17.47 7.76
C LEU A 229 -5.75 -18.46 8.91
N ASN A 230 -6.80 -18.45 9.74
CA ASN A 230 -6.93 -19.38 10.86
C ASN A 230 -6.94 -20.84 10.37
N ILE A 231 -7.76 -21.14 9.35
CA ILE A 231 -7.78 -22.49 8.75
C ILE A 231 -6.41 -22.86 8.18
N TYR A 232 -5.77 -21.94 7.48
CA TYR A 232 -4.43 -22.18 6.94
C TYR A 232 -3.41 -22.50 8.02
N LEU A 233 -3.38 -21.70 9.08
CA LEU A 233 -2.42 -21.85 10.18
C LEU A 233 -2.64 -23.14 10.97
N GLU A 234 -3.89 -23.56 11.14
CA GLU A 234 -4.25 -24.74 11.92
C GLU A 234 -4.05 -26.05 11.15
N TYR A 235 -4.37 -26.08 9.85
CA TYR A 235 -4.47 -27.34 9.10
C TYR A 235 -3.50 -27.48 7.93
N GLU A 236 -3.07 -26.38 7.31
CA GLU A 236 -2.33 -26.40 6.03
C GLU A 236 -0.88 -25.91 6.15
N ARG A 237 -0.57 -25.11 7.17
CA ARG A 237 0.76 -24.52 7.33
C ARG A 237 1.75 -25.57 7.80
N GLU A 238 2.56 -26.04 6.86
CA GLU A 238 3.70 -26.90 7.16
C GLU A 238 4.71 -26.16 8.05
N GLY A 239 5.21 -26.84 9.10
CA GLY A 239 6.30 -26.33 9.93
C GLY A 239 7.60 -26.26 9.12
N SER A 240 8.29 -25.13 9.14
CA SER A 240 9.59 -25.02 8.47
C SER A 240 10.67 -25.70 9.32
N ILE A 241 11.38 -26.67 8.73
CA ILE A 241 12.48 -27.39 9.37
C ILE A 241 13.77 -26.54 9.43
N SER A 242 13.88 -25.48 8.62
CA SER A 242 15.15 -24.81 8.33
C SER A 242 15.16 -23.28 8.44
N ASP A 243 14.00 -22.60 8.50
CA ASP A 243 13.97 -21.14 8.42
C ASP A 243 14.00 -20.48 9.82
N GLN A 244 15.07 -19.75 10.11
CA GLN A 244 15.21 -18.94 11.32
C GLN A 244 14.15 -17.81 11.37
N ARG A 245 13.60 -17.40 10.23
CA ARG A 245 12.56 -16.39 10.12
C ARG A 245 11.25 -17.07 9.76
N SER A 246 10.59 -17.68 10.75
CA SER A 246 9.30 -18.38 10.65
C SER A 246 8.34 -17.74 9.64
N PRO A 247 8.34 -18.17 8.36
CA PRO A 247 7.61 -17.47 7.32
C PRO A 247 6.11 -17.69 7.52
N LEU A 248 5.29 -16.68 7.18
CA LEU A 248 3.84 -16.83 7.30
C LEU A 248 3.35 -17.89 6.32
N LEU A 249 3.70 -17.75 5.04
CA LEU A 249 3.39 -18.73 4.00
C LEU A 249 4.55 -19.73 3.87
N THR A 250 4.27 -21.02 3.93
CA THR A 250 5.28 -22.09 3.91
C THR A 250 5.06 -23.11 2.79
N THR A 251 6.14 -23.81 2.47
CA THR A 251 6.23 -25.09 1.76
C THR A 251 7.08 -26.02 2.61
N TYR A 252 7.19 -27.29 2.21
CA TYR A 252 8.09 -28.26 2.82
C TYR A 252 9.53 -27.73 2.95
N ASP A 253 9.98 -26.96 1.97
CA ASP A 253 11.32 -26.36 1.94
C ASP A 253 11.42 -24.97 2.63
N GLY A 254 10.40 -24.56 3.41
CA GLY A 254 10.34 -23.24 4.04
C GLY A 254 9.59 -22.20 3.20
N ARG A 255 10.13 -20.98 3.04
CA ARG A 255 9.42 -19.90 2.34
C ARG A 255 9.23 -20.21 0.84
N PRO A 256 8.02 -20.08 0.27
CA PRO A 256 7.82 -20.28 -1.16
C PRO A 256 8.58 -19.22 -1.97
N SER A 257 9.15 -19.66 -3.09
CA SER A 257 9.71 -18.76 -4.11
C SER A 257 8.59 -17.99 -4.82
N SER A 258 8.93 -16.84 -5.44
CA SER A 258 7.97 -16.06 -6.23
C SER A 258 7.42 -16.88 -7.42
N SER A 259 8.25 -17.77 -8.00
CA SER A 259 7.85 -18.72 -9.04
C SER A 259 6.87 -19.77 -8.53
N THR A 260 7.04 -20.26 -7.30
CA THR A 260 6.13 -21.21 -6.65
C THR A 260 4.74 -20.59 -6.48
N LEU A 261 4.65 -19.40 -5.88
CA LEU A 261 3.37 -18.71 -5.69
C LEU A 261 2.69 -18.37 -7.02
N ARG A 262 3.47 -17.91 -8.01
CA ARG A 262 2.94 -17.66 -9.36
C ARG A 262 2.37 -18.92 -9.99
N ARG A 263 3.05 -20.06 -9.85
CA ARG A 263 2.57 -21.35 -10.37
C ARG A 263 1.30 -21.80 -9.64
N SER A 264 1.25 -21.68 -8.31
CA SER A 264 0.06 -22.01 -7.51
C SER A 264 -1.17 -21.21 -7.94
N VAL A 265 -1.04 -19.88 -8.10
CA VAL A 265 -2.14 -19.03 -8.59
C VAL A 265 -2.54 -19.40 -10.01
N LYS A 266 -1.57 -19.61 -10.91
CA LYS A 266 -1.85 -20.01 -12.30
C LYS A 266 -2.62 -21.34 -12.36
N GLN A 267 -2.19 -22.34 -11.59
CA GLN A 267 -2.81 -23.66 -11.55
C GLN A 267 -4.23 -23.58 -10.98
N ALA A 268 -4.43 -22.83 -9.88
CA ALA A 268 -5.75 -22.61 -9.30
C ALA A 268 -6.68 -21.84 -10.26
N SER A 269 -6.14 -20.98 -11.12
CA SER A 269 -6.95 -20.28 -12.14
C SER A 269 -7.27 -21.14 -13.37
N ALA A 270 -6.48 -22.19 -13.64
CA ALA A 270 -6.64 -23.01 -14.83
C ALA A 270 -7.94 -23.83 -14.80
N SER A 271 -8.46 -24.17 -13.62
CA SER A 271 -9.77 -24.84 -13.47
C SER A 271 -10.95 -23.98 -13.90
N LEU A 272 -10.73 -22.68 -14.16
CA LEU A 272 -11.74 -21.72 -14.60
C LEU A 272 -11.55 -21.30 -16.07
N ALA A 273 -10.46 -21.72 -16.70
CA ALA A 273 -10.22 -21.41 -18.10
C ALA A 273 -11.14 -22.28 -18.97
N SER A 274 -12.14 -21.66 -19.60
CA SER A 274 -12.86 -22.31 -20.70
C SER A 274 -11.98 -22.41 -21.94
N GLU A 275 -12.23 -23.41 -22.80
CA GLU A 275 -11.41 -23.76 -23.98
C GLU A 275 -11.10 -22.57 -24.92
N ASN A 276 -11.85 -21.47 -24.84
CA ASN A 276 -11.69 -20.30 -25.70
C ASN A 276 -10.94 -19.10 -25.07
N GLN A 277 -10.43 -19.18 -23.82
CA GLN A 277 -9.97 -17.97 -23.09
C GLN A 277 -8.75 -18.18 -22.17
N PRO A 278 -7.50 -18.13 -22.69
CA PRO A 278 -6.33 -18.60 -21.96
C PRO A 278 -5.55 -17.54 -21.17
N GLN A 279 -6.15 -16.41 -20.77
CA GLN A 279 -5.38 -15.44 -19.99
C GLN A 279 -5.27 -15.89 -18.52
N ALA A 280 -4.20 -16.63 -18.25
CA ALA A 280 -3.89 -17.13 -16.91
C ALA A 280 -3.79 -15.97 -15.91
N ILE A 281 -4.50 -16.10 -14.79
CA ILE A 281 -4.40 -15.15 -13.69
C ILE A 281 -3.04 -15.34 -13.03
N VAL A 282 -2.36 -14.21 -12.79
CA VAL A 282 -1.06 -14.18 -12.12
C VAL A 282 -1.10 -13.16 -10.98
N PRO A 283 -0.23 -13.29 -9.96
CA PRO A 283 -0.25 -12.41 -8.80
C PRO A 283 -0.17 -10.91 -9.13
N ALA A 284 0.59 -10.53 -10.16
CA ALA A 284 0.66 -9.14 -10.61
C ALA A 284 -0.69 -8.59 -11.09
N LYS A 285 -1.52 -9.42 -11.74
CA LYS A 285 -2.87 -9.03 -12.19
C LYS A 285 -3.86 -8.92 -11.04
N LEU A 286 -3.73 -9.79 -10.03
CA LEU A 286 -4.49 -9.65 -8.78
C LEU A 286 -4.15 -8.36 -8.06
N TRP A 287 -2.87 -7.98 -8.04
CA TRP A 287 -2.43 -6.73 -7.42
C TRP A 287 -2.98 -5.51 -8.16
N GLN A 288 -2.91 -5.49 -9.49
CA GLN A 288 -3.56 -4.45 -10.32
C GLN A 288 -5.08 -4.40 -10.07
N TYR A 289 -5.76 -5.54 -10.03
CA TYR A 289 -7.19 -5.57 -9.69
C TYR A 289 -7.47 -4.97 -8.31
N ALA A 290 -6.63 -5.27 -7.32
CA ALA A 290 -6.78 -4.74 -5.97
C ALA A 290 -6.56 -3.22 -5.92
N ILE A 291 -5.56 -2.70 -6.65
CA ILE A 291 -5.28 -1.26 -6.75
C ILE A 291 -6.40 -0.54 -7.52
N TYR A 292 -6.86 -1.09 -8.65
CA TYR A 292 -8.02 -0.57 -9.38
C TYR A 292 -9.26 -0.41 -8.48
N LYS A 293 -9.50 -1.35 -7.55
CA LYS A 293 -10.59 -1.24 -6.56
C LYS A 293 -10.47 -0.08 -5.57
N ILE A 294 -9.33 0.60 -5.51
CA ILE A 294 -9.15 1.87 -4.78
C ILE A 294 -9.60 3.06 -5.63
N LEU A 295 -9.47 2.93 -6.96
CA LEU A 295 -9.78 3.97 -7.94
C LEU A 295 -11.26 3.97 -8.36
N SER A 296 -11.97 2.84 -8.16
CA SER A 296 -13.39 2.66 -8.49
C SER A 296 -14.29 2.83 -7.28
#